data_AF-A0A0N8K3V2-F1
#
_entry.id   AF-A0A0N8K3V2-F1
#
_cell.length_a   1.000
_cell.length_b   1.000
_cell.length_c   1.000
_cell.angle_alpha   90.00
_cell.angle_beta   90.00
_cell.angle_gamma   90.00
#
_symmetry.space_group_name_H-M   'P 1'
#
loop_
_entity.id
_entity.type
_entity.pdbx_description
1 polymer ?
#
loop_
_entity_poly.entity_id
_entity_poly.type
_entity_poly.pdbx_seq_one_letter_code
_entity_poly.pdbx_strand_id
1 'polypeptide(L)'
;MHVAWLREIGGRLKSDFQYSPGIVYNTFPWPDLDDKAKAKLDALGQAILDARAAFPDATLADLYDPDTMPPALRKAHRENDRAVDRLYRGGKRSALTASAWSISSCCMRG
;
A
#
# COMPACT_ATOMS: atom_id res chain seq x y z
N MET A 1 -3.39 1.56 3.53
CA MET A 1 -2.38 2.63 3.29
C MET A 1 -2.85 3.78 2.38
N HIS A 2 -3.25 3.53 1.12
CA HIS A 2 -3.58 4.63 0.19
C HIS A 2 -4.75 5.52 0.64
N VAL A 3 -5.79 4.94 1.24
CA VAL A 3 -6.93 5.71 1.80
C VAL A 3 -6.49 6.63 2.96
N ALA A 4 -5.49 6.22 3.74
CA ALA A 4 -4.93 7.08 4.79
C ALA A 4 -4.18 8.28 4.20
N TRP A 5 -3.45 8.07 3.10
CA TRP A 5 -2.80 9.16 2.35
C TRP A 5 -3.82 10.13 1.74
N LEU A 6 -4.86 9.60 1.09
CA LEU A 6 -5.96 10.41 0.58
C LEU A 6 -6.62 11.28 1.67
N ARG A 7 -6.78 10.73 2.88
CA ARG A 7 -7.38 11.45 4.02
C ARG A 7 -6.56 12.63 4.52
N GLU A 8 -5.23 12.55 4.38
CA GLU A 8 -4.26 13.51 4.92
C GLU A 8 -3.83 14.55 3.87
N ILE A 9 -3.56 14.10 2.64
CA ILE A 9 -2.99 14.92 1.56
C ILE A 9 -4.03 15.31 0.52
N GLY A 10 -5.07 14.50 0.36
CA GLY A 10 -6.15 14.77 -0.58
C GLY A 10 -7.00 15.97 -0.18
N GLY A 11 -7.57 16.62 -1.18
CA GLY A 11 -8.58 17.64 -0.97
C GLY A 11 -9.86 17.05 -0.38
N ARG A 12 -10.71 17.92 0.19
CA ARG A 12 -12.06 17.55 0.61
C ARG A 12 -13.05 18.54 0.02
N LEU A 13 -14.21 18.02 -0.40
CA LEU A 13 -15.36 18.84 -0.68
C LEU A 13 -16.33 18.68 0.49
N LYS A 14 -16.38 19.69 1.37
CA LYS A 14 -17.02 19.56 2.69
C LYS A 14 -16.40 18.39 3.48
N SER A 15 -17.15 17.32 3.69
CA SER A 15 -16.70 16.11 4.42
C SER A 15 -16.30 14.97 3.49
N ASP A 16 -16.56 15.08 2.18
CA ASP A 16 -16.30 14.01 1.21
C ASP A 16 -14.88 14.06 0.67
N PHE A 17 -14.29 12.90 0.39
CA PHE A 17 -12.95 12.81 -0.19
C PHE A 17 -12.97 13.27 -1.64
N GLN A 18 -12.08 14.21 -1.98
CA GLN A 18 -11.86 14.58 -3.36
C GLN A 18 -10.56 13.94 -3.86
N TYR A 19 -10.70 12.99 -4.76
CA TYR A 19 -9.57 12.32 -5.38
C TYR A 19 -8.99 13.20 -6.51
N SER A 20 -7.68 13.46 -6.48
CA SER A 20 -6.98 14.17 -7.54
C SER A 20 -5.69 13.44 -7.92
N PRO A 21 -5.47 13.10 -9.20
CA PRO A 21 -4.26 12.42 -9.63
C PRO A 21 -2.98 13.20 -9.30
N GLY A 22 -3.00 14.52 -9.50
CA GLY A 22 -1.82 15.38 -9.28
C GLY A 22 -1.42 15.54 -7.81
N ILE A 23 -2.39 15.49 -6.90
CA ILE A 23 -2.16 15.73 -5.46
C ILE A 23 -2.01 14.42 -4.69
N VAL A 24 -2.79 13.39 -5.03
CA VAL A 24 -2.88 12.15 -4.25
C VAL A 24 -2.06 11.05 -4.89
N TYR A 25 -2.31 10.75 -6.17
CA TYR A 25 -1.73 9.59 -6.84
C TYR A 25 -0.24 9.78 -7.14
N ASN A 26 0.12 10.89 -7.80
CA ASN A 26 1.49 11.15 -8.26
C ASN A 26 2.48 11.37 -7.10
N THR A 27 1.99 11.78 -5.93
CA THR A 27 2.81 12.06 -4.74
C THR A 27 2.83 10.88 -3.76
N PHE A 28 2.05 9.82 -4.03
CA PHE A 28 1.94 8.70 -3.11
C PHE A 28 3.27 7.97 -3.02
N PRO A 29 3.88 7.84 -1.81
CA PRO A 29 5.13 7.13 -1.67
C PRO A 29 4.88 5.63 -1.87
N TRP A 30 5.23 5.09 -3.03
CA TRP A 30 5.13 3.67 -3.33
C TRP A 30 6.44 2.96 -2.95
N PRO A 31 6.42 1.82 -2.22
CA PRO A 31 7.62 1.10 -1.86
C PRO A 31 8.13 0.27 -3.04
N ASP A 32 9.42 -0.03 -3.05
CA ASP A 32 9.98 -0.98 -4.02
C ASP A 32 9.39 -2.39 -3.79
N LEU A 33 9.01 -3.03 -4.89
CA LEU A 33 8.40 -4.37 -4.89
C LEU A 33 9.37 -5.38 -5.50
N ASP A 34 9.57 -6.50 -4.81
CA ASP A 34 10.14 -7.69 -5.42
C ASP A 34 9.05 -8.49 -6.16
N ASP A 35 9.46 -9.39 -7.07
CA ASP A 35 8.51 -10.19 -7.87
C ASP A 35 7.60 -11.06 -6.99
N LYS A 36 8.11 -11.51 -5.84
CA LYS A 36 7.36 -12.33 -4.88
C LYS A 36 6.26 -11.52 -4.19
N ALA A 37 6.54 -10.29 -3.79
CA ALA A 37 5.59 -9.37 -3.21
C ALA A 37 4.54 -8.97 -4.25
N LYS A 38 4.96 -8.72 -5.49
CA LYS A 38 4.05 -8.45 -6.60
C LYS A 38 3.06 -9.59 -6.81
N ALA A 39 3.55 -10.82 -7.00
CA ALA A 39 2.70 -12.00 -7.16
C ALA A 39 1.74 -12.21 -5.97
N LYS A 40 2.22 -11.93 -4.75
CA LYS A 40 1.38 -12.00 -3.54
C LYS A 40 0.28 -10.94 -3.52
N LEU A 41 0.61 -9.70 -3.91
CA LEU A 41 -0.37 -8.61 -3.98
C LEU A 41 -1.40 -8.89 -5.10
N ASP A 42 -0.97 -9.43 -6.23
CA ASP A 42 -1.86 -9.81 -7.34
C ASP A 42 -2.87 -10.86 -6.87
N ALA A 43 -2.42 -11.90 -6.18
CA ALA A 43 -3.29 -12.93 -5.61
C ALA A 43 -4.28 -12.37 -4.56
N LEU A 44 -3.84 -11.42 -3.71
CA LEU A 44 -4.70 -10.76 -2.74
C LEU A 44 -5.71 -9.82 -3.41
N GLY A 45 -5.31 -9.14 -4.49
CA GLY A 45 -6.19 -8.35 -5.33
C GLY A 45 -7.28 -9.22 -5.95
N GLN A 46 -6.91 -10.37 -6.51
CA GLN A 46 -7.87 -11.32 -7.05
C GLN A 46 -8.84 -11.83 -5.98
N ALA A 47 -8.37 -12.17 -4.78
CA ALA A 47 -9.24 -12.60 -3.69
C ALA A 47 -10.29 -11.54 -3.28
N ILE A 48 -9.97 -10.25 -3.40
CA ILE A 48 -10.93 -9.16 -3.18
C ILE A 48 -11.97 -9.14 -4.31
N LEU A 49 -11.54 -9.32 -5.57
CA LEU A 49 -12.45 -9.39 -6.71
C LEU A 49 -13.40 -10.58 -6.61
N ASP A 50 -12.88 -11.76 -6.24
CA ASP A 50 -13.67 -12.97 -6.04
C ASP A 50 -14.68 -12.79 -4.89
N ALA A 51 -14.26 -12.16 -3.79
CA ALA A 51 -15.15 -11.86 -2.68
C ALA A 51 -16.27 -10.88 -3.05
N ARG A 52 -16.04 -9.96 -4.01
CA ARG A 52 -17.09 -9.09 -4.56
C ARG A 52 -18.01 -9.85 -5.50
N ALA A 53 -17.45 -10.69 -6.38
CA ALA A 53 -18.20 -11.47 -7.36
C ALA A 53 -19.19 -12.46 -6.73
N ALA A 54 -18.97 -12.86 -5.47
CA ALA A 54 -19.89 -13.67 -4.69
C ALA A 54 -21.24 -12.97 -4.38
N PHE A 55 -21.37 -11.66 -4.63
CA PHE A 55 -22.57 -10.86 -4.37
C PHE A 55 -23.00 -10.07 -5.62
N PRO A 56 -23.49 -10.74 -6.68
CA PRO A 56 -23.78 -10.11 -7.98
C PRO A 56 -24.91 -9.07 -7.92
N ASP A 57 -25.84 -9.21 -6.98
CA ASP A 57 -27.00 -8.31 -6.83
C ASP A 57 -26.73 -7.11 -5.91
N ALA A 58 -25.58 -7.09 -5.22
CA ALA A 58 -25.21 -6.01 -4.31
C ALA A 58 -24.48 -4.90 -5.06
N THR A 59 -24.81 -3.65 -4.76
CA THR A 59 -24.05 -2.51 -5.28
C THR A 59 -22.71 -2.39 -4.56
N LEU A 60 -21.77 -1.64 -5.14
CA LEU A 60 -20.53 -1.30 -4.44
C LEU A 60 -20.80 -0.49 -3.16
N ALA A 61 -21.89 0.29 -3.10
CA ALA A 61 -22.25 1.00 -1.87
C ALA A 61 -22.59 0.01 -0.76
N ASP A 62 -23.42 -1.00 -1.07
CA ASP A 62 -23.84 -2.03 -0.11
C ASP A 62 -22.65 -2.86 0.38
N LEU A 63 -21.73 -3.23 -0.53
CA LEU A 63 -20.55 -4.02 -0.18
C LEU A 63 -19.53 -3.27 0.68
N TYR A 64 -19.53 -1.94 0.64
CA TYR A 64 -18.57 -1.09 1.33
C TYR A 64 -19.15 -0.28 2.50
N ASP A 65 -20.42 -0.52 2.84
CA ASP A 65 -21.01 -0.04 4.09
C ASP A 65 -20.26 -0.67 5.29
N PRO A 66 -19.76 0.15 6.25
CA PRO A 66 -19.00 -0.36 7.40
C PRO A 66 -19.75 -1.42 8.23
N ASP A 67 -21.06 -1.28 8.35
CA ASP A 67 -21.92 -2.08 9.23
C ASP A 67 -22.35 -3.37 8.54
N THR A 68 -22.57 -3.34 7.22
CA THR A 68 -23.09 -4.50 6.47
C THR A 68 -22.05 -5.20 5.59
N MET A 69 -20.81 -4.68 5.50
CA MET A 69 -19.76 -5.29 4.67
C MET A 69 -19.61 -6.80 4.97
N PRO A 70 -19.65 -7.67 3.94
CA PRO A 70 -19.53 -9.11 4.12
C PRO A 70 -18.22 -9.51 4.83
N PRO A 71 -18.24 -10.46 5.78
CA PRO A 71 -17.05 -10.90 6.51
C PRO A 71 -15.91 -11.38 5.61
N ALA A 72 -16.25 -12.04 4.48
CA ALA A 72 -15.29 -12.52 3.49
C ALA A 72 -14.55 -11.36 2.81
N LEU A 73 -15.29 -10.34 2.36
CA LEU A 73 -14.71 -9.13 1.76
C LEU A 73 -13.84 -8.38 2.78
N ARG A 74 -14.33 -8.21 4.01
CA ARG A 74 -13.57 -7.58 5.10
C ARG A 74 -12.27 -8.33 5.40
N LYS A 75 -12.30 -9.66 5.37
CA LYS A 75 -11.10 -10.49 5.56
C LYS A 75 -10.09 -10.29 4.42
N ALA A 76 -10.54 -10.31 3.16
CA ALA A 76 -9.69 -10.09 2.00
C ALA A 76 -8.99 -8.72 2.05
N HIS A 77 -9.71 -7.65 2.40
CA HIS A 77 -9.11 -6.31 2.60
C HIS A 77 -8.07 -6.30 3.71
N ARG A 78 -8.35 -6.90 4.87
CA ARG A 78 -7.37 -6.97 5.97
C ARG A 78 -6.10 -7.72 5.58
N GLU A 79 -6.21 -8.77 4.76
CA GLU A 79 -5.06 -9.53 4.30
C GLU A 79 -4.21 -8.74 3.31
N ASN A 80 -4.86 -8.01 2.40
CA ASN A 80 -4.20 -7.05 1.50
C ASN A 80 -3.50 -5.94 2.30
N ASP A 81 -4.21 -5.25 3.20
CA ASP A 81 -3.63 -4.19 4.04
C ASP A 81 -2.42 -4.69 4.84
N ARG A 82 -2.50 -5.88 5.45
CA ARG A 82 -1.36 -6.48 6.16
C ARG A 82 -0.17 -6.74 5.24
N ALA A 83 -0.41 -7.10 3.97
CA ALA A 83 0.66 -7.29 3.00
C ALA A 83 1.31 -5.96 2.61
N VAL A 84 0.49 -4.96 2.29
CA VAL A 84 0.96 -3.61 1.95
C VAL A 84 1.74 -3.00 3.12
N ASP A 85 1.21 -3.06 4.35
CA ASP A 85 1.88 -2.51 5.53
C ASP A 85 3.25 -3.15 5.80
N ARG A 86 3.40 -4.46 5.50
CA ARG A 86 4.70 -5.13 5.65
C ARG A 86 5.74 -4.59 4.68
N LEU A 87 5.35 -4.19 3.47
CA LEU A 87 6.25 -3.59 2.49
C LEU A 87 6.79 -2.25 3.01
N TYR A 88 5.91 -1.41 3.56
CA TYR A 88 6.31 -0.13 4.16
C TYR A 88 7.16 -0.28 5.43
N ARG A 89 6.96 -1.34 6.21
CA ARG A 89 7.81 -1.64 7.39
C ARG A 89 9.19 -2.19 6.99
N GLY A 90 9.27 -2.95 5.89
CA GLY A 90 10.50 -3.56 5.40
C GLY A 90 11.41 -2.59 4.61
N GLY A 91 10.82 -1.64 3.88
CA GLY A 91 11.55 -0.70 3.02
C GLY A 91 12.51 0.25 3.74
N LYS A 92 12.35 0.47 5.05
CA LYS A 92 13.28 1.29 5.84
C LYS A 92 14.63 0.63 6.15
N ARG A 93 14.85 -0.64 5.77
CA ARG A 93 16.11 -1.36 6.04
C ARG A 93 17.05 -1.50 4.85
N SER A 94 16.70 -0.98 3.66
CA SER A 94 17.48 -1.23 2.43
C SER A 94 18.05 0.03 1.75
N ALA A 95 18.11 1.18 2.43
CA ALA A 95 18.69 2.41 1.87
C ALA A 95 19.80 3.01 2.75
N LEU A 96 20.58 2.15 3.39
CA LEU A 96 21.95 2.47 3.82
C LEU A 96 22.87 1.39 3.24
N THR A 97 22.92 1.29 1.91
CA THR A 97 24.11 0.74 1.27
C THR A 97 25.25 1.69 1.64
N ALA A 98 26.12 1.22 2.52
CA ALA A 98 27.38 1.86 2.86
C ALA A 98 28.24 1.97 1.60
N SER A 99 28.03 3.03 0.82
CA SER A 99 28.92 3.51 -0.22
C SER A 99 29.45 4.88 0.20
N ALA A 100 30.17 4.87 1.31
CA ALA A 100 31.10 5.90 1.77
C ALA A 100 32.01 5.18 2.78
N TRP A 101 33.27 5.58 2.89
CA TRP A 101 34.42 4.82 3.42
C TRP A 101 35.18 3.99 2.36
N SER A 102 35.38 4.60 1.18
CA SER A 102 36.71 4.59 0.59
C SER A 102 37.32 5.95 0.88
N ILE A 103 38.16 6.04 1.91
CA ILE A 103 39.26 7.01 2.09
C ILE A 103 40.01 6.61 3.37
N SER A 104 41.34 6.52 3.24
CA SER A 104 42.35 6.40 4.30
C SER A 104 42.71 5.00 4.81
N SER A 105 43.39 4.26 3.95
CA SER A 105 44.59 3.51 4.36
C SER A 105 45.80 4.06 3.60
N CYS A 106 46.28 5.23 4.02
CA CYS A 106 47.69 5.57 3.87
C CYS A 106 48.27 5.61 5.29
N CYS A 107 48.56 4.40 5.76
CA CYS A 107 49.20 4.16 7.04
C CYS A 107 50.68 4.53 6.89
N MET A 108 51.17 5.38 7.80
CA MET A 108 52.59 5.56 8.07
C MET A 108 53.29 4.20 8.18
N ARG A 109 54.39 4.04 7.44
CA ARG A 109 55.54 3.19 7.80
C ARG A 109 56.68 3.44 6.79
N GLY A 110 57.81 3.94 7.29
CA GLY A 110 59.08 4.04 6.55
C GLY A 110 59.63 5.44 6.54
#